data_AF-A0A948U2L2-F1
#
_entry.id   AF-A0A948U2L2-F1
#
_cell.length_a   1.000
_cell.length_b   1.000
_cell.length_c   1.000
_cell.angle_alpha   90.00
_cell.angle_beta   90.00
_cell.angle_gamma   90.00
#
_symmetry.space_group_name_H-M   'P 1'
#
loop_
_entity.id
_entity.type
_entity.pdbx_description
1 polymer ?
#
loop_
_entity_poly.entity_id
_entity_poly.type
_entity_poly.pdbx_seq_one_letter_code
_entity_poly.pdbx_strand_id
1 'polypeptide(L)'
;MTATDSLPQIVLRAARDLLRPEMLLHALWPPLVALALWSGVAYFAWIPVSEWVVTQLPEWSWLTWMGAWLAHIAVLFVFAPLVYFTALLLVAVFALPRMMAIVAARDYPDVSRQGSVSAALWGSLANTLVAGAIFIVGWLVTLPLLLIPGAVLVLPIFWAAWLNQRAFRFDALAEHALPAERTTLIRREKGKLYLAGLVSALLAHVPLLNLFSLTFTALLFVHLCLASLRRLRSENGITV
;
A
#
# COMPACT_ATOMS: atom_id res chain seq x y z
N MET A 1 -15.81 -7.61 28.81
CA MET A 1 -15.76 -8.89 28.07
C MET A 1 -16.09 -8.63 26.61
N THR A 2 -15.10 -8.55 25.73
CA THR A 2 -15.35 -8.64 24.29
C THR A 2 -14.28 -9.54 23.68
N ALA A 3 -14.75 -10.49 22.88
CA ALA A 3 -14.04 -11.65 22.37
C ALA A 3 -12.67 -11.29 21.78
N THR A 4 -11.73 -12.22 21.87
CA THR A 4 -10.52 -12.23 21.05
C THR A 4 -10.93 -12.09 19.60
N ASP A 5 -10.84 -10.87 19.06
CA ASP A 5 -11.12 -10.62 17.66
C ASP A 5 -10.11 -11.42 16.84
N SER A 6 -10.59 -12.54 16.32
CA SER A 6 -9.80 -13.43 15.48
C SER A 6 -9.43 -12.67 14.21
N LEU A 7 -8.26 -12.96 13.63
CA LEU A 7 -7.82 -12.28 12.40
C LEU A 7 -8.89 -12.30 11.28
N PRO A 8 -9.67 -13.38 11.05
CA PRO A 8 -10.76 -13.37 10.08
C PRO A 8 -11.83 -12.30 10.34
N GLN A 9 -12.17 -12.02 11.60
CA GLN A 9 -13.15 -10.99 11.97
C GLN A 9 -12.59 -9.57 11.72
N ILE A 10 -11.28 -9.39 11.88
CA ILE A 10 -10.60 -8.13 11.56
C ILE A 10 -10.57 -7.92 10.04
N VAL A 11 -10.22 -8.96 9.28
CA VAL A 11 -10.26 -8.96 7.80
C VAL A 11 -11.65 -8.62 7.29
N LEU A 12 -12.70 -9.25 7.85
CA LEU A 12 -14.07 -9.01 7.43
C LEU A 12 -14.56 -7.60 7.76
N ARG A 13 -14.16 -7.04 8.91
CA ARG A 13 -14.46 -5.63 9.24
C ARG A 13 -13.78 -4.67 8.28
N ALA A 14 -12.48 -4.85 8.03
CA ALA A 14 -11.73 -4.05 7.07
C ALA A 14 -12.36 -4.10 5.65
N ALA A 15 -12.78 -5.29 5.21
CA ALA A 15 -13.46 -5.46 3.92
C ALA A 15 -14.82 -4.73 3.88
N ARG A 16 -15.65 -4.86 4.92
CA ARG A 16 -16.94 -4.15 5.00
C ARG A 16 -16.75 -2.64 5.04
N ASP A 17 -15.74 -2.17 5.75
CA ASP A 17 -15.47 -0.74 5.86
C ASP A 17 -14.98 -0.17 4.53
N LEU A 18 -14.09 -0.88 3.83
CA LEU A 18 -13.68 -0.50 2.48
C LEU A 18 -14.88 -0.34 1.53
N LEU A 19 -15.88 -1.22 1.64
CA LEU A 19 -17.09 -1.19 0.81
C LEU A 19 -18.06 -0.05 1.15
N ARG A 20 -17.80 0.75 2.20
CA ARG A 20 -18.64 1.90 2.52
C ARG A 20 -18.46 3.00 1.45
N PRO A 21 -19.53 3.71 1.06
CA PRO A 21 -19.46 4.74 0.01
C PRO A 21 -18.39 5.81 0.25
N GLU A 22 -18.24 6.28 1.50
CA GLU A 22 -17.22 7.27 1.88
C GLU A 22 -15.79 6.74 1.69
N MET A 23 -15.55 5.47 2.04
CA MET A 23 -14.24 4.82 1.89
C MET A 23 -13.93 4.54 0.41
N LEU A 24 -14.92 4.07 -0.36
CA LEU A 24 -14.79 3.87 -1.80
C LEU A 24 -14.48 5.18 -2.51
N LEU A 25 -15.16 6.28 -2.15
CA LEU A 25 -14.87 7.59 -2.72
C LEU A 25 -13.42 7.98 -2.45
N HIS A 26 -12.94 7.83 -1.20
CA HIS A 26 -11.55 8.10 -0.83
C HIS A 26 -10.53 7.19 -1.53
N ALA A 27 -10.90 5.95 -1.83
CA ALA A 27 -10.06 5.03 -2.60
C ALA A 27 -10.01 5.37 -4.10
N LEU A 28 -11.09 5.92 -4.67
CA LEU A 28 -11.27 6.05 -6.11
C LEU A 28 -10.90 7.43 -6.67
N TRP A 29 -11.09 8.51 -5.90
CA TRP A 29 -10.73 9.85 -6.39
C TRP A 29 -9.24 10.00 -6.76
N PRO A 30 -8.25 9.40 -6.05
CA PRO A 30 -6.85 9.62 -6.41
C PRO A 30 -6.46 8.99 -7.76
N PRO A 31 -6.83 7.73 -8.07
CA PRO A 31 -6.66 7.17 -9.41
C PRO A 31 -7.38 7.97 -10.50
N LEU A 32 -8.57 8.50 -10.23
CA LEU A 32 -9.31 9.31 -11.18
C LEU A 32 -8.61 10.65 -11.47
N VAL A 33 -8.05 11.30 -10.45
CA VAL A 33 -7.26 12.53 -10.61
C VAL A 33 -5.98 12.25 -11.39
N ALA A 34 -5.25 11.18 -11.06
CA ALA A 34 -4.07 10.79 -11.82
C ALA A 34 -4.40 10.49 -13.28
N LEU A 35 -5.48 9.76 -13.54
CA LEU A 35 -5.94 9.47 -14.89
C LEU A 35 -6.31 10.75 -15.64
N ALA A 36 -7.09 11.66 -15.04
CA ALA A 36 -7.47 12.92 -15.65
C ALA A 36 -6.25 13.79 -15.98
N LEU A 37 -5.29 13.90 -15.06
CA LEU A 37 -4.04 14.62 -15.24
C LEU A 37 -3.26 14.08 -16.45
N TRP A 38 -2.98 12.78 -16.46
CA TRP A 38 -2.19 12.16 -17.52
C TRP A 38 -2.93 12.05 -18.85
N SER A 39 -4.27 11.99 -18.83
CA SER A 39 -5.08 12.10 -20.05
C SER A 39 -4.97 13.50 -20.64
N GLY A 40 -4.96 14.54 -19.80
CA GLY A 40 -4.69 15.91 -20.22
C GLY A 40 -3.30 16.06 -20.84
N VAL A 41 -2.27 15.49 -20.22
CA VAL A 41 -0.90 15.48 -20.79
C VAL A 41 -0.86 14.71 -22.11
N ALA A 42 -1.46 13.52 -22.16
CA ALA A 42 -1.50 12.68 -23.35
C ALA A 42 -2.19 13.39 -24.52
N TYR A 43 -3.28 14.13 -24.27
CA TYR A 43 -3.97 14.89 -25.31
C TYR A 43 -3.04 15.80 -26.12
N PHE A 44 -2.07 16.44 -25.48
CA PHE A 44 -1.09 17.32 -26.15
C PHE A 44 0.19 16.59 -26.59
N ALA A 45 0.68 15.65 -25.78
CA ALA A 45 1.99 15.04 -25.98
C ALA A 45 1.97 13.76 -26.82
N TRP A 46 0.82 13.10 -26.96
CA TRP A 46 0.76 11.76 -27.55
C TRP A 46 1.28 11.71 -28.99
N ILE A 47 0.75 12.58 -29.87
CA ILE A 47 1.15 12.62 -31.28
C ILE A 47 2.61 13.09 -31.42
N PRO A 48 3.04 14.23 -30.85
CA PRO A 48 4.42 14.70 -30.99
C PRO A 48 5.46 13.69 -30.48
N VAL A 49 5.18 13.03 -29.35
CA VAL A 49 6.10 12.02 -28.80
C VAL A 49 6.09 10.77 -29.66
N SER A 50 4.94 10.32 -30.18
CA SER A 50 4.88 9.16 -31.06
C SER A 50 5.66 9.39 -32.36
N GLU A 51 5.50 10.56 -32.98
CA GLU A 51 6.27 10.95 -34.17
C GLU A 51 7.76 11.01 -33.87
N TRP A 52 8.14 11.61 -32.75
CA TRP A 52 9.53 11.63 -32.31
C TRP A 52 10.08 10.20 -32.13
N VAL A 53 9.34 9.28 -31.51
CA VAL A 53 9.75 7.87 -31.35
C VAL A 53 9.96 7.20 -32.71
N VAL A 54 9.10 7.45 -33.70
CA VAL A 54 9.28 6.91 -35.05
C VAL A 54 10.61 7.34 -35.66
N THR A 55 11.05 8.60 -35.46
CA THR A 55 12.36 9.07 -35.97
C THR A 55 13.56 8.37 -35.34
N GLN A 56 13.39 7.72 -34.18
CA GLN A 56 14.45 7.00 -33.48
C GLN A 56 14.47 5.50 -33.84
N LEU A 57 13.45 5.00 -34.55
CA LEU A 57 13.39 3.59 -34.93
C LEU A 57 14.35 3.29 -36.08
N PRO A 58 15.02 2.12 -36.09
CA PRO A 58 15.82 1.68 -37.23
C PRO A 58 14.98 1.59 -38.50
N GLU A 59 15.53 2.09 -39.61
CA GLU A 59 14.89 1.99 -40.93
C GLU A 59 15.02 0.57 -41.50
N TRP A 60 14.11 -0.31 -41.09
CA TRP A 60 13.98 -1.64 -41.65
C TRP A 60 12.86 -1.66 -42.68
N SER A 61 13.22 -1.76 -43.96
CA SER A 61 12.29 -1.68 -45.10
C SER A 61 11.08 -2.61 -45.02
N TRP A 62 11.23 -3.78 -44.39
CA TRP A 62 10.18 -4.78 -44.20
C TRP A 62 9.29 -4.56 -42.96
N LEU A 63 9.63 -3.61 -42.09
CA LEU A 63 8.92 -3.27 -40.83
C LEU A 63 8.37 -1.84 -40.80
N THR A 64 8.49 -1.08 -41.89
CA THR A 64 7.99 0.30 -41.99
C THR A 64 6.50 0.42 -41.65
N TRP A 65 5.70 -0.58 -42.02
CA TRP A 65 4.27 -0.67 -41.70
C TRP A 65 3.97 -0.80 -40.20
N MET A 66 4.92 -1.30 -39.39
CA MET A 66 4.80 -1.46 -37.94
C MET A 66 5.27 -0.23 -37.15
N GLY A 67 6.09 0.65 -37.74
CA GLY A 67 6.75 1.74 -37.02
C GLY A 67 5.78 2.65 -36.24
N ALA A 68 4.68 3.05 -36.88
CA ALA A 68 3.65 3.87 -36.24
C ALA A 68 2.99 3.17 -35.03
N TRP A 69 2.64 1.89 -35.18
CA TRP A 69 2.03 1.10 -34.10
C TRP A 69 2.99 0.89 -32.94
N LEU A 70 4.26 0.57 -33.23
CA LEU A 70 5.30 0.39 -32.22
C LEU A 70 5.54 1.67 -31.42
N ALA A 71 5.51 2.83 -32.07
CA ALA A 71 5.66 4.11 -31.39
C ALA A 71 4.51 4.37 -30.40
N HIS A 72 3.25 4.13 -30.80
CA HIS A 72 2.09 4.28 -29.91
C HIS A 72 2.16 3.31 -28.72
N ILE A 73 2.60 2.08 -28.96
CA ILE A 73 2.81 1.09 -27.91
C ILE A 73 3.92 1.56 -26.94
N ALA A 74 5.04 2.07 -27.46
CA ALA A 74 6.13 2.58 -26.64
C ALA A 74 5.67 3.76 -25.77
N VAL A 75 4.91 4.71 -26.34
CA VAL A 75 4.32 5.84 -25.60
C VAL A 75 3.37 5.33 -24.52
N LEU A 76 2.51 4.35 -24.82
CA LEU A 76 1.63 3.73 -23.83
C LEU A 76 2.42 3.11 -22.66
N PHE A 77 3.51 2.41 -22.94
CA PHE A 77 4.37 1.81 -21.92
C PHE A 77 5.08 2.83 -21.03
N VAL A 78 5.19 4.09 -21.46
CA VAL A 78 5.70 5.20 -20.64
C VAL A 78 4.57 5.86 -19.84
N PHE A 79 3.42 6.14 -20.47
CA PHE A 79 2.31 6.81 -19.80
C PHE A 79 1.61 5.94 -18.75
N ALA A 80 1.41 4.64 -19.03
CA ALA A 80 0.74 3.72 -18.12
C ALA A 80 1.41 3.65 -16.72
N PRO A 81 2.74 3.43 -16.58
CA PRO A 81 3.38 3.45 -15.27
C PRO A 81 3.33 4.83 -14.62
N LEU A 82 3.41 5.92 -15.37
CA LEU A 82 3.31 7.28 -14.81
C LEU A 82 1.93 7.53 -14.18
N VAL A 83 0.85 7.12 -14.85
CA VAL A 83 -0.52 7.14 -14.29
C VAL A 83 -0.58 6.31 -13.01
N TYR A 84 -0.06 5.07 -13.07
CA TYR A 84 -0.06 4.15 -11.94
C TYR A 84 0.70 4.69 -10.73
N PHE A 85 1.94 5.17 -10.92
CA PHE A 85 2.76 5.72 -9.83
C PHE A 85 2.16 7.00 -9.25
N THR A 86 1.60 7.87 -10.09
CA THR A 86 0.92 9.08 -9.62
C THR A 86 -0.32 8.72 -8.80
N ALA A 87 -1.14 7.78 -9.27
CA ALA A 87 -2.29 7.28 -8.53
C ALA A 87 -1.86 6.70 -7.18
N LEU A 88 -0.85 5.82 -7.18
CA LEU A 88 -0.30 5.19 -5.97
C LEU A 88 0.19 6.23 -4.96
N LEU A 89 0.92 7.25 -5.42
CA LEU A 89 1.41 8.35 -4.60
C LEU A 89 0.25 9.13 -3.98
N LEU A 90 -0.76 9.50 -4.77
CA LEU A 90 -1.92 10.24 -4.26
C LEU A 90 -2.72 9.41 -3.25
N VAL A 91 -2.89 8.11 -3.48
CA VAL A 91 -3.53 7.21 -2.50
C VAL A 91 -2.71 7.21 -1.21
N ALA A 92 -1.41 6.96 -1.29
CA ALA A 92 -0.54 6.85 -0.11
C ALA A 92 -0.48 8.14 0.72
N VAL A 93 -0.42 9.30 0.07
CA VAL A 93 -0.27 10.60 0.74
C VAL A 93 -1.61 11.15 1.26
N PHE A 94 -2.71 10.98 0.51
CA PHE A 94 -3.97 11.63 0.84
C PHE A 94 -5.06 10.66 1.29
N ALA A 95 -5.25 9.55 0.57
CA ALA A 95 -6.36 8.64 0.85
C ALA A 95 -6.10 7.81 2.12
N LEU A 96 -4.94 7.16 2.24
CA LEU A 96 -4.68 6.27 3.37
C LEU A 96 -4.73 6.99 4.71
N PRO A 97 -4.03 8.12 4.94
CA PRO A 97 -4.05 8.78 6.24
C PRO A 97 -5.45 9.23 6.64
N ARG A 98 -6.24 9.70 5.65
CA ARG A 98 -7.62 10.13 5.87
C ARG A 98 -8.53 8.96 6.22
N MET A 99 -8.47 7.87 5.46
CA MET A 99 -9.26 6.65 5.73
C MET A 99 -8.92 6.07 7.10
N MET A 100 -7.63 6.01 7.44
CA MET A 100 -7.16 5.56 8.75
C MET A 100 -7.68 6.46 9.88
N ALA A 101 -7.65 7.79 9.69
CA ALA A 101 -8.17 8.74 10.68
C ALA A 101 -9.69 8.62 10.88
N ILE A 102 -10.47 8.42 9.80
CA ILE A 102 -11.93 8.21 9.88
C ILE A 102 -12.24 6.95 10.68
N VAL A 103 -11.57 5.83 10.37
CA VAL A 103 -11.79 4.56 11.08
C VAL A 103 -11.32 4.64 12.53
N ALA A 104 -10.18 5.28 12.80
CA ALA A 104 -9.70 5.49 14.16
C ALA A 104 -10.70 6.30 14.99
N ALA A 105 -11.21 7.41 14.46
CA ALA A 105 -12.16 8.27 15.18
C ALA A 105 -13.54 7.59 15.39
N ARG A 106 -13.98 6.76 14.43
CA ARG A 106 -15.30 6.13 14.47
C ARG A 106 -15.33 4.86 15.33
N ASP A 107 -14.37 3.97 15.13
CA ASP A 107 -14.39 2.63 15.74
C ASP A 107 -13.47 2.51 16.96
N TYR A 108 -12.52 3.44 17.09
CA TYR A 108 -11.57 3.53 18.21
C TYR A 108 -11.54 4.91 18.88
N PRO A 109 -12.69 5.55 19.18
CA PRO A 109 -12.74 6.89 19.77
C PRO A 109 -12.17 6.95 21.18
N ASP A 110 -12.22 5.83 21.89
CA ASP A 110 -11.62 5.67 23.21
C ASP A 110 -10.10 5.63 23.13
N VAL A 111 -9.47 5.13 22.07
CA VAL A 111 -8.00 4.99 22.03
C VAL A 111 -7.32 6.36 21.91
N SER A 112 -6.88 6.88 23.05
CA SER A 112 -6.22 8.18 23.16
C SER A 112 -4.96 8.28 22.29
N ARG A 113 -4.81 9.41 21.59
CA ARG A 113 -3.61 9.74 20.80
C ARG A 113 -2.48 10.19 21.73
N GLN A 114 -1.72 9.22 22.24
CA GLN A 114 -0.59 9.47 23.15
C GLN A 114 0.76 9.57 22.39
N GLY A 115 0.75 9.39 21.07
CA GLY A 115 1.91 9.63 20.22
C GLY A 115 2.09 11.11 19.89
N SER A 116 3.34 11.56 19.78
CA SER A 116 3.61 12.90 19.23
C SER A 116 3.39 12.88 17.73
N VAL A 117 2.51 13.76 17.22
CA VAL A 117 2.19 13.88 15.78
C VAL A 117 3.45 14.17 14.95
N SER A 118 4.31 15.06 15.42
CA SER A 118 5.57 15.39 14.72
C SER A 118 6.58 14.24 14.77
N ALA A 119 6.68 13.53 15.89
CA ALA A 119 7.52 12.33 15.99
C ALA A 119 6.97 11.16 15.17
N ALA A 120 5.64 11.09 14.99
CA ALA A 120 4.98 10.08 14.18
C ALA A 120 5.29 10.27 12.70
N LEU A 121 5.23 11.51 12.20
CA LEU A 121 5.56 11.84 10.81
C LEU A 121 7.04 11.54 10.49
N TRP A 122 7.97 12.04 11.31
CA TRP A 122 9.40 11.76 11.09
C TRP A 122 9.75 10.30 11.29
N GLY A 123 9.13 9.65 12.28
CA GLY A 123 9.27 8.22 12.49
C GLY A 123 8.77 7.39 11.30
N SER A 124 7.65 7.78 10.68
CA SER A 124 7.05 7.06 9.54
C SER A 124 7.91 7.20 8.29
N LEU A 125 8.41 8.41 8.03
CA LEU A 125 9.33 8.64 6.91
C LEU A 125 10.62 7.83 7.07
N ALA A 126 11.25 7.88 8.26
CA ALA A 126 12.45 7.11 8.54
C ALA A 126 12.18 5.59 8.48
N ASN A 127 11.06 5.11 9.03
CA ASN A 127 10.68 3.71 8.97
C ASN A 127 10.46 3.25 7.53
N THR A 128 9.81 4.06 6.70
CA THR A 128 9.55 3.78 5.29
C THR A 128 10.86 3.73 4.49
N LEU A 129 11.77 4.69 4.70
CA LEU A 129 13.09 4.68 4.07
C LEU A 129 13.91 3.44 4.46
N VAL A 130 13.97 3.11 5.74
CA VAL A 130 14.69 1.92 6.24
C VAL A 130 14.03 0.64 5.73
N ALA A 131 12.69 0.55 5.76
CA ALA A 131 11.97 -0.59 5.24
C ALA A 131 12.20 -0.77 3.74
N GLY A 132 12.19 0.33 2.98
CA GLY A 132 12.49 0.34 1.55
C GLY A 132 13.92 -0.10 1.25
N ALA A 133 14.91 0.41 1.99
CA ALA A 133 16.30 -0.01 1.85
C ALA A 133 16.49 -1.51 2.14
N ILE A 134 15.93 -2.01 3.25
CA ILE A 134 15.95 -3.44 3.57
C ILE A 134 15.24 -4.26 2.48
N PHE A 135 14.10 -3.77 1.99
CA PHE A 135 13.34 -4.43 0.93
C PHE A 135 14.16 -4.58 -0.34
N ILE A 136 14.85 -3.53 -0.78
CA ILE A 136 15.71 -3.54 -1.97
C ILE A 136 16.85 -4.55 -1.78
N VAL A 137 17.57 -4.48 -0.65
CA VAL A 137 18.67 -5.40 -0.36
C VAL A 137 18.19 -6.84 -0.34
N GLY A 138 17.11 -7.13 0.38
CA GLY A 138 16.58 -8.47 0.45
C GLY A 138 16.05 -8.94 -0.91
N TRP A 139 15.37 -8.08 -1.69
CA TRP A 139 14.91 -8.42 -3.03
C TRP A 139 16.05 -8.82 -3.96
N LEU A 140 17.19 -8.11 -3.92
CA LEU A 140 18.40 -8.47 -4.66
C LEU A 140 18.94 -9.84 -4.24
N VAL A 141 18.91 -10.16 -2.94
CA VAL A 141 19.27 -11.48 -2.41
C VAL A 141 18.26 -12.56 -2.84
N THR A 142 16.99 -12.20 -3.04
CA THR A 142 15.96 -13.13 -3.52
C THR A 142 16.13 -13.46 -5.00
N LEU A 143 16.72 -12.59 -5.82
CA LEU A 143 16.83 -12.79 -7.28
C LEU A 143 17.48 -14.13 -7.67
N PRO A 144 18.63 -14.55 -7.12
CA PRO A 144 19.19 -15.88 -7.39
C PRO A 144 18.26 -17.02 -6.98
N LEU A 145 17.51 -16.85 -5.88
CA LEU A 145 16.58 -17.86 -5.38
C LEU A 145 15.36 -18.02 -6.29
N LEU A 146 15.00 -17.01 -7.11
CA LEU A 146 13.90 -17.11 -8.08
C LEU A 146 14.18 -18.11 -9.21
N LEU A 147 15.44 -18.51 -9.44
CA LEU A 147 15.80 -19.55 -10.41
C LEU A 147 15.33 -20.94 -9.98
N ILE A 148 15.02 -21.13 -8.69
CA ILE A 148 14.48 -22.39 -8.18
C ILE A 148 13.01 -22.51 -8.62
N PRO A 149 12.60 -23.61 -9.30
CA PRO A 149 11.23 -23.81 -9.71
C PRO A 149 10.24 -23.66 -8.53
N GLY A 150 9.20 -22.84 -8.71
CA GLY A 150 8.19 -22.55 -7.69
C GLY A 150 8.53 -21.40 -6.74
N ALA A 151 9.81 -21.03 -6.60
CA ALA A 151 10.22 -19.92 -5.71
C ALA A 151 9.64 -18.56 -6.15
N VAL A 152 9.46 -18.36 -7.46
CA VAL A 152 8.83 -17.17 -8.04
C VAL A 152 7.38 -16.96 -7.58
N LEU A 153 6.68 -18.03 -7.19
CA LEU A 153 5.30 -17.95 -6.71
C LEU A 153 5.23 -17.67 -5.20
N VAL A 154 6.26 -18.05 -4.45
CA VAL A 154 6.25 -18.00 -2.99
C VAL A 154 7.01 -16.77 -2.49
N LEU A 155 8.27 -16.61 -2.89
CA LEU A 155 9.17 -15.61 -2.30
C LEU A 155 8.66 -14.16 -2.46
N PRO A 156 8.13 -13.72 -3.62
CA PRO A 156 7.62 -12.36 -3.76
C PRO A 156 6.45 -12.07 -2.81
N ILE A 157 5.57 -13.05 -2.58
CA ILE A 157 4.42 -12.91 -1.68
C ILE A 157 4.88 -12.74 -0.24
N PHE A 158 5.83 -13.56 0.23
CA PHE A 158 6.37 -13.46 1.59
C PHE A 158 7.17 -12.17 1.80
N TRP A 159 7.87 -11.68 0.78
CA TRP A 159 8.61 -10.43 0.83
C TRP A 159 7.67 -9.22 0.84
N ALA A 160 6.63 -9.24 0.01
CA ALA A 160 5.57 -8.23 0.03
C ALA A 160 4.83 -8.21 1.38
N ALA A 161 4.54 -9.38 1.96
CA ALA A 161 3.94 -9.48 3.28
C ALA A 161 4.81 -8.84 4.37
N TRP A 162 6.13 -9.06 4.31
CA TRP A 162 7.09 -8.44 5.22
C TRP A 162 7.12 -6.92 5.10
N LEU A 163 7.10 -6.39 3.86
CA LEU A 163 7.07 -4.94 3.62
C LEU A 163 5.76 -4.33 4.10
N ASN A 164 4.63 -4.90 3.71
CA ASN A 164 3.29 -4.47 4.10
C ASN A 164 3.18 -4.38 5.61
N GLN A 165 3.54 -5.45 6.33
CA GLN A 165 3.46 -5.41 7.79
C GLN A 165 4.37 -4.35 8.39
N ARG A 166 5.57 -4.13 7.84
CA ARG A 166 6.52 -3.17 8.40
C ARG A 166 6.11 -1.72 8.18
N ALA A 167 5.59 -1.39 7.01
CA ALA A 167 5.11 -0.04 6.67
C ALA A 167 3.83 0.26 7.45
N PHE A 168 2.76 -0.50 7.19
CA PHE A 168 1.42 -0.17 7.69
C PHE A 168 1.26 -0.27 9.21
N ARG A 169 1.95 -1.20 9.88
CA ARG A 169 1.89 -1.28 11.35
C ARG A 169 2.46 -0.01 12.00
N PHE A 170 3.48 0.59 11.37
CA PHE A 170 4.14 1.76 11.94
C PHE A 170 3.18 2.95 11.80
N ASP A 171 2.63 3.13 10.61
CA ASP A 171 1.70 4.23 10.31
C ASP A 171 0.45 4.16 11.19
N ALA A 172 -0.09 2.96 11.43
CA ALA A 172 -1.25 2.79 12.31
C ALA A 172 -0.96 3.11 13.78
N LEU A 173 0.23 2.77 14.27
CA LEU A 173 0.58 2.91 15.68
C LEU A 173 1.24 4.24 16.03
N ALA A 174 1.90 4.91 15.08
CA ALA A 174 2.78 6.04 15.39
C ALA A 174 2.06 7.22 16.03
N GLU A 175 0.82 7.49 15.63
CA GLU A 175 0.00 8.57 16.20
C GLU A 175 -0.66 8.19 17.53
N HIS A 176 -0.87 6.90 17.79
CA HIS A 176 -1.69 6.43 18.91
C HIS A 176 -0.86 5.86 20.07
N ALA A 177 0.23 5.14 19.78
CA ALA A 177 0.96 4.34 20.74
C ALA A 177 2.30 4.96 21.15
N LEU A 178 2.62 4.86 22.44
CA LEU A 178 3.93 5.19 22.99
C LEU A 178 5.01 4.22 22.45
N PRO A 179 6.29 4.62 22.37
CA PRO A 179 7.37 3.74 21.90
C PRO A 179 7.46 2.38 22.62
N ALA A 180 7.23 2.37 23.94
CA ALA A 180 7.20 1.15 24.75
C ALA A 180 6.00 0.24 24.43
N GLU A 181 4.82 0.84 24.24
CA GLU A 181 3.61 0.12 23.82
C GLU A 181 3.78 -0.53 22.45
N ARG A 182 4.36 0.21 21.48
CA ARG A 182 4.65 -0.29 20.13
C ARG A 182 5.54 -1.52 20.16
N THR A 183 6.64 -1.46 20.91
CA THR A 183 7.60 -2.57 21.03
C THR A 183 6.94 -3.81 21.62
N THR A 184 6.14 -3.62 22.68
CA THR A 184 5.42 -4.70 23.36
C THR A 184 4.37 -5.33 22.46
N LEU A 185 3.58 -4.53 21.76
CA LEU A 185 2.54 -4.97 20.83
C LEU A 185 3.13 -5.73 19.65
N ILE A 186 4.18 -5.19 19.01
CA ILE A 186 4.87 -5.84 17.88
C ILE A 186 5.37 -7.23 18.30
N ARG A 187 5.96 -7.35 19.50
CA ARG A 187 6.46 -8.64 19.99
C ARG A 187 5.32 -9.63 20.23
N ARG A 188 4.21 -9.18 20.79
CA ARG A 188 3.05 -10.03 21.13
C ARG A 188 2.25 -10.46 19.89
N GLU A 189 2.12 -9.59 18.89
CA GLU A 189 1.25 -9.80 17.72
C GLU A 189 2.01 -10.10 16.43
N LYS A 190 3.32 -10.43 16.50
CA LYS A 190 4.19 -10.66 15.34
C LYS A 190 3.56 -11.62 14.31
N GLY A 191 3.00 -12.73 14.77
CA GLY A 191 2.34 -13.72 13.90
C GLY A 191 1.12 -13.16 13.19
N LYS A 192 0.25 -12.44 13.90
CA LYS A 192 -0.95 -11.83 13.30
C LYS A 192 -0.60 -10.68 12.35
N LEU A 193 0.40 -9.86 12.68
CA LEU A 193 0.90 -8.80 11.80
C LEU A 193 1.45 -9.37 10.49
N TYR A 194 2.22 -10.46 10.56
CA TYR A 194 2.74 -11.11 9.36
C TYR A 194 1.62 -11.76 8.54
N LEU A 195 0.67 -12.43 9.18
CA LEU A 195 -0.48 -13.04 8.50
C LEU A 195 -1.40 -12.00 7.86
N ALA A 196 -1.61 -10.85 8.51
CA ALA A 196 -2.30 -9.71 7.92
C ALA A 196 -1.56 -9.18 6.68
N GLY A 197 -0.23 -9.02 6.78
CA GLY A 197 0.61 -8.67 5.63
C GLY A 197 0.52 -9.68 4.49
N LEU A 198 0.40 -10.98 4.80
CA LEU A 198 0.25 -12.05 3.82
C LEU A 198 -1.11 -11.99 3.12
N VAL A 199 -2.20 -11.81 3.86
CA VAL A 199 -3.55 -11.62 3.28
C VAL A 199 -3.56 -10.40 2.35
N SER A 200 -2.98 -9.28 2.79
CA SER A 200 -2.80 -8.09 1.97
C SER A 200 -1.97 -8.32 0.72
N ALA A 201 -0.86 -9.05 0.82
CA ALA A 201 0.00 -9.36 -0.31
C ALA A 201 -0.73 -10.25 -1.33
N LEU A 202 -1.46 -11.27 -0.88
CA LEU A 202 -2.27 -12.13 -1.74
C LEU A 202 -3.37 -11.34 -2.48
N LEU A 203 -4.02 -10.40 -1.79
CA LEU A 203 -5.03 -9.54 -2.38
C LEU A 203 -4.46 -8.69 -3.53
N ALA A 204 -3.24 -8.17 -3.37
CA ALA A 204 -2.55 -7.38 -4.39
C ALA A 204 -2.20 -8.17 -5.67
N HIS A 205 -2.14 -9.50 -5.60
CA HIS A 205 -1.88 -10.35 -6.78
C HIS A 205 -3.12 -10.55 -7.66
N VAL A 206 -4.32 -10.23 -7.17
CA VAL A 206 -5.54 -10.31 -7.96
C VAL A 206 -5.74 -8.99 -8.70
N PRO A 207 -5.71 -8.94 -10.05
CA PRO A 207 -5.65 -7.68 -10.81
C PRO A 207 -6.75 -6.67 -10.45
N LEU A 208 -8.01 -7.12 -10.35
CA LEU A 208 -9.14 -6.24 -10.01
C LEU A 208 -9.13 -5.79 -8.54
N LEU A 209 -8.64 -6.65 -7.64
CA LEU A 209 -8.58 -6.32 -6.20
C LEU A 209 -7.34 -5.49 -5.85
N ASN A 210 -6.31 -5.52 -6.70
CA ASN A 210 -5.08 -4.76 -6.51
C ASN A 210 -5.35 -3.26 -6.35
N LEU A 211 -6.34 -2.72 -7.08
CA LEU A 211 -6.73 -1.31 -6.97
C LEU A 211 -7.12 -0.90 -5.55
N PHE A 212 -7.77 -1.82 -4.82
CA PHE A 212 -8.21 -1.60 -3.44
C PHE A 212 -7.29 -2.26 -2.41
N SER A 213 -6.21 -2.92 -2.85
CA SER A 213 -5.35 -3.69 -1.95
C SER A 213 -4.67 -2.79 -0.92
N LEU A 214 -4.22 -1.60 -1.34
CA LEU A 214 -3.52 -0.66 -0.47
C LEU A 214 -4.46 -0.06 0.59
N THR A 215 -5.67 0.32 0.18
CA THR A 215 -6.68 0.87 1.09
C THR A 215 -7.20 -0.21 2.03
N PHE A 216 -7.47 -1.42 1.54
CA PHE A 216 -7.79 -2.57 2.38
C PHE A 216 -6.69 -2.85 3.41
N THR A 217 -5.42 -2.83 2.99
CA THR A 217 -4.27 -3.07 3.88
C THR A 217 -4.20 -2.02 4.97
N ALA A 218 -4.38 -0.74 4.64
CA ALA A 218 -4.42 0.32 5.64
C ALA A 218 -5.50 0.07 6.69
N LEU A 219 -6.73 -0.22 6.27
CA LEU A 219 -7.84 -0.49 7.17
C LEU A 219 -7.59 -1.75 8.03
N LEU A 220 -7.09 -2.82 7.41
CA LEU A 220 -6.74 -4.06 8.10
C LEU A 220 -5.74 -3.81 9.23
N PHE A 221 -4.67 -3.07 8.94
CA PHE A 221 -3.64 -2.76 9.94
C PHE A 221 -4.14 -1.78 11.00
N VAL A 222 -5.00 -0.81 10.67
CA VAL A 222 -5.64 0.07 11.67
C VAL A 222 -6.45 -0.75 12.66
N HIS A 223 -7.37 -1.60 12.17
CA HIS A 223 -8.17 -2.43 13.07
C HIS A 223 -7.31 -3.37 13.91
N LEU A 224 -6.33 -4.05 13.30
CA LEU A 224 -5.45 -4.97 14.02
C LEU A 224 -4.61 -4.26 15.09
N CYS A 225 -4.02 -3.12 14.74
CA CYS A 225 -3.13 -2.37 15.63
C CYS A 225 -3.89 -1.66 16.74
N LEU A 226 -4.96 -0.94 16.42
CA LEU A 226 -5.73 -0.18 17.42
C LEU A 226 -6.52 -1.11 18.35
N ALA A 227 -7.09 -2.21 17.85
CA ALA A 227 -7.71 -3.21 18.73
C ALA A 227 -6.69 -3.84 19.68
N SER A 228 -5.48 -4.12 19.19
CA SER A 228 -4.40 -4.67 20.03
C SER A 228 -3.86 -3.66 21.03
N LEU A 229 -3.81 -2.38 20.67
CA LEU A 229 -3.40 -1.29 21.56
C LEU A 229 -4.45 -1.05 22.66
N ARG A 230 -5.73 -0.96 22.29
CA ARG A 230 -6.86 -0.86 23.24
C ARG A 230 -6.77 -1.96 24.29
N ARG A 231 -6.54 -3.20 23.85
CA ARG A 231 -6.39 -4.35 24.75
C ARG A 231 -5.17 -4.20 25.67
N LEU A 232 -4.00 -3.83 25.12
CA LEU A 232 -2.78 -3.63 25.90
C LEU A 232 -2.98 -2.58 27.01
N ARG A 233 -3.67 -1.47 26.71
CA ARG A 233 -3.98 -0.43 27.70
C ARG A 233 -4.96 -0.90 28.76
N SER A 234 -6.01 -1.61 28.35
CA SER A 234 -7.00 -2.18 29.28
C SER A 234 -6.38 -3.17 30.27
N GLU A 235 -5.41 -3.99 29.82
CA GLU A 235 -4.68 -4.93 30.67
C GLU A 235 -3.74 -4.22 31.65
N ASN A 236 -3.18 -3.06 31.27
CA ASN A 236 -2.28 -2.27 32.10
C ASN A 236 -3.00 -1.27 33.01
N GLY A 237 -4.34 -1.25 33.01
CA GLY A 237 -5.13 -0.29 33.80
C GLY A 237 -4.96 1.18 33.39
N ILE A 238 -4.42 1.43 32.19
CA ILE A 238 -4.27 2.76 31.62
C ILE A 238 -5.61 3.13 30.98
N THR A 239 -6.14 4.33 31.27
CA THR A 239 -7.35 4.84 30.59
C THR A 239 -7.14 4.76 29.08
N VAL A 240 -8.02 3.99 28.43
CA VAL A 240 -8.05 3.83 26.97
C VAL A 240 -8.16 5.22 26.35
#